data_AF-A0A0F0ZTM3-F1
#
_entry.id   AF-A0A0F0ZTM3-F1
#
_cell.length_a   1.000
_cell.length_b   1.000
_cell.length_c   1.000
_cell.angle_alpha   90.00
_cell.angle_beta   90.00
_cell.angle_gamma   90.00
#
_symmetry.space_group_name_H-M   'P 1'
#
loop_
_entity.id
_entity.type
_entity.pdbx_description
1 polymer ?
#
loop_
_entity_poly.entity_id
_entity_poly.type
_entity_poly.pdbx_seq_one_letter_code
_entity_poly.pdbx_strand_id
1 'polypeptide(L)'
;MYLNNIENIHEKKEIILNTSKPFYEVLIEEFKNEKKLITEARKTEFTMFSDNGKLYVINSKGNTRRLEPMYVNNFFEEYKKTGSMSTSSYQDITFNSSYLLAALQYLMEKELI
;
A
#
# COMPACT_ATOMS: atom_id res chain seq x y z
N MET A 1 -18.05 44.26 -1.06
CA MET A 1 -18.09 42.97 -1.80
C MET A 1 -16.80 42.25 -1.48
N TYR A 2 -16.93 41.10 -0.83
CA TYR A 2 -15.85 40.38 -0.17
C TYR A 2 -14.97 39.62 -1.18
N LEU A 3 -13.66 39.88 -1.17
CA LEU A 3 -12.68 38.93 -1.66
C LEU A 3 -12.44 37.92 -0.55
N ASN A 4 -13.13 36.79 -0.63
CA ASN A 4 -12.93 35.70 0.33
C ASN A 4 -11.57 35.06 0.06
N ASN A 5 -10.68 35.19 1.05
CA ASN A 5 -9.49 34.38 1.21
C ASN A 5 -9.89 32.90 1.15
N ILE A 6 -9.47 32.20 0.09
CA ILE A 6 -9.48 30.74 0.09
C ILE A 6 -8.15 30.33 0.71
N GLU A 7 -8.12 30.29 2.04
CA GLU A 7 -7.14 29.51 2.76
C GLU A 7 -7.37 28.04 2.37
N ASN A 8 -6.45 27.48 1.57
CA ASN A 8 -6.35 26.04 1.41
C ASN A 8 -5.85 25.45 2.73
N ILE A 9 -6.77 25.27 3.67
CA ILE A 9 -6.55 24.44 4.84
C ILE A 9 -6.56 23.01 4.31
N HIS A 10 -5.36 22.49 4.01
CA HIS A 10 -5.14 21.05 3.95
C HIS A 10 -5.40 20.51 5.36
N GLU A 11 -6.66 20.22 5.68
CA GLU A 11 -6.98 19.30 6.75
C GLU A 11 -6.32 17.98 6.37
N LYS A 12 -5.17 17.68 6.99
CA LYS A 12 -4.65 16.33 7.10
C LYS A 12 -5.72 15.53 7.84
N LYS A 13 -6.69 14.99 7.09
CA LYS A 13 -7.53 13.92 7.57
C LYS A 13 -6.64 12.70 7.67
N GLU A 14 -6.13 12.45 8.87
CA GLU A 14 -5.48 11.20 9.20
C GLU A 14 -6.43 10.07 8.80
N ILE A 15 -5.95 9.18 7.93
CA ILE A 15 -6.76 8.08 7.45
C ILE A 15 -6.83 7.04 8.59
N ILE A 16 -8.03 6.84 9.12
CA ILE A 16 -8.27 5.84 10.16
C ILE A 16 -8.44 4.48 9.48
N LEU A 17 -7.34 3.76 9.33
CA LEU A 17 -7.34 2.33 8.98
C LEU A 17 -6.85 1.56 10.20
N ASN A 18 -7.77 0.88 10.85
CA ASN A 18 -7.47 0.11 12.05
C ASN A 18 -7.32 -1.36 11.67
N THR A 19 -6.09 -1.85 11.72
CA THR A 19 -5.79 -3.28 11.63
C THR A 19 -5.56 -3.82 13.04
N SER A 20 -6.08 -5.01 13.34
CA SER A 20 -5.89 -5.66 14.65
C SER A 20 -4.48 -6.22 14.87
N LYS A 21 -3.63 -6.12 13.84
CA LYS A 21 -2.27 -6.66 13.76
C LYS A 21 -1.45 -5.84 12.76
N PRO A 22 -0.10 -5.94 12.77
CA PRO A 22 0.73 -5.23 11.81
C PRO A 22 0.30 -5.47 10.36
N PHE A 23 0.38 -4.43 9.52
CA PHE A 23 -0.08 -4.49 8.13
C PHE A 23 0.59 -5.63 7.34
N TYR A 24 1.86 -5.91 7.62
CA TYR A 24 2.55 -7.07 7.04
C TYR A 24 1.81 -8.39 7.31
N GLU A 25 1.32 -8.61 8.52
CA GLU A 25 0.61 -9.84 8.88
C GLU A 25 -0.76 -9.91 8.22
N VAL A 26 -1.45 -8.77 8.05
CA VAL A 26 -2.68 -8.70 7.25
C VAL A 26 -2.41 -9.18 5.82
N LEU A 27 -1.33 -8.71 5.19
CA LEU A 27 -0.95 -9.15 3.85
C LEU A 27 -0.55 -10.63 3.83
N ILE A 28 0.19 -11.12 4.82
CA ILE A 28 0.53 -12.55 4.88
C ILE A 28 -0.72 -13.41 4.88
N GLU A 29 -1.73 -13.05 5.67
CA GLU A 29 -2.96 -13.83 5.75
C GLU A 29 -3.82 -13.73 4.49
N GLU A 30 -3.99 -12.52 3.95
CA GLU A 30 -4.83 -12.30 2.77
C GLU A 30 -4.24 -12.97 1.52
N PHE A 31 -2.91 -12.93 1.38
CA PHE A 31 -2.21 -13.41 0.19
C PHE A 31 -1.67 -14.83 0.35
N LYS A 32 -2.23 -15.65 1.25
CA LYS A 32 -1.91 -17.10 1.34
C LYS A 32 -2.09 -17.85 0.02
N ASN A 33 -3.01 -17.37 -0.80
CA ASN A 33 -3.15 -17.78 -2.19
C ASN A 33 -2.66 -16.66 -3.09
N GLU A 34 -2.04 -17.03 -4.21
CA GLU A 34 -1.60 -16.07 -5.23
C GLU A 34 -2.77 -15.19 -5.71
N LYS A 35 -2.55 -13.87 -5.72
CA LYS A 35 -3.50 -12.91 -6.28
C LYS A 35 -2.82 -12.05 -7.32
N LYS A 36 -3.45 -11.97 -8.49
CA LYS A 36 -3.05 -11.04 -9.55
C LYS A 36 -3.62 -9.66 -9.25
N LEU A 37 -2.76 -8.66 -9.27
CA LEU A 37 -3.09 -7.26 -9.01
C LEU A 37 -2.50 -6.38 -10.12
N ILE A 38 -2.99 -5.15 -10.21
CA ILE A 38 -2.54 -4.15 -11.19
C ILE A 38 -2.03 -2.94 -10.42
N THR A 39 -0.83 -2.47 -10.79
CA THR A 39 -0.29 -1.22 -10.24
C THR A 39 -1.02 -0.02 -10.84
N GLU A 40 -1.37 0.98 -10.03
CA GLU A 40 -2.09 2.14 -10.52
C GLU A 40 -1.28 2.99 -11.50
N ALA A 41 -0.05 3.37 -11.13
CA ALA A 41 0.73 4.35 -11.90
C ALA A 41 1.11 3.89 -13.31
N ARG A 42 1.35 2.60 -13.52
CA ARG A 42 1.82 2.04 -14.80
C ARG A 42 0.88 0.99 -15.39
N LYS A 43 -0.26 0.72 -14.73
CA LYS A 43 -1.24 -0.31 -15.11
C LYS A 43 -0.58 -1.64 -15.47
N THR A 44 0.44 -2.02 -14.68
CA THR A 44 1.24 -3.22 -14.88
C THR A 44 0.79 -4.31 -13.93
N GLU A 45 0.53 -5.50 -14.47
CA GLU A 45 0.18 -6.70 -13.69
C GLU A 45 1.36 -7.22 -12.88
N PHE A 46 1.03 -7.79 -11.71
CA PHE A 46 1.94 -8.54 -10.87
C PHE A 46 1.15 -9.55 -10.03
N THR A 47 1.84 -10.52 -9.45
CA THR A 47 1.25 -11.47 -8.50
C THR A 47 1.80 -11.19 -7.11
N MET A 48 0.94 -11.10 -6.10
CA MET A 48 1.32 -11.08 -4.69
C MET A 48 0.89 -12.39 -4.04
N PHE A 49 1.76 -12.94 -3.20
CA PHE A 49 1.49 -14.17 -2.45
C PHE A 49 2.33 -14.23 -1.18
N SER A 50 1.91 -15.05 -0.23
CA SER A 50 2.68 -15.39 0.96
C SER A 50 3.03 -16.87 0.96
N ASP A 51 4.23 -17.16 1.42
CA ASP A 51 4.73 -18.52 1.59
C ASP A 51 5.57 -18.58 2.86
N ASN A 52 5.37 -19.61 3.69
CA ASN A 52 6.11 -19.83 4.93
C ASN A 52 6.23 -18.58 5.83
N GLY A 53 5.14 -17.81 5.96
CA GLY A 53 5.09 -16.58 6.77
C GLY A 53 5.84 -15.39 6.19
N LYS A 54 6.24 -15.45 4.91
CA LYS A 54 6.93 -14.37 4.19
C LYS A 54 6.11 -13.92 3.00
N LEU A 55 6.17 -12.63 2.70
CA LEU A 55 5.41 -12.00 1.61
C LEU A 55 6.30 -11.81 0.38
N TYR A 56 5.73 -12.08 -0.80
CA TYR A 56 6.43 -12.05 -2.06
C TYR A 56 5.61 -11.35 -3.16
N VAL A 57 6.32 -10.82 -4.14
CA VAL A 57 5.76 -10.32 -5.40
C VAL A 57 6.50 -10.94 -6.57
N ILE A 58 5.76 -11.42 -7.56
CA ILE A 58 6.27 -11.73 -8.91
C ILE A 58 5.89 -10.56 -9.81
N ASN A 59 6.88 -9.81 -10.29
CA ASN A 59 6.60 -8.69 -11.18
C ASN A 59 6.29 -9.16 -12.62
N SER A 60 5.91 -8.21 -13.48
CA SER A 60 5.60 -8.49 -14.90
C SER A 60 6.73 -9.11 -15.71
N LYS A 61 7.97 -9.08 -15.22
CA LYS A 61 9.14 -9.74 -15.84
C LYS A 61 9.38 -11.15 -15.30
N GLY A 62 8.51 -11.66 -14.43
CA GLY A 62 8.69 -12.95 -13.76
C GLY A 62 9.67 -12.93 -12.58
N ASN A 63 10.20 -11.76 -12.21
CA ASN A 63 11.16 -11.68 -11.11
C ASN A 63 10.42 -11.71 -9.76
N THR A 64 10.83 -12.64 -8.91
CA THR A 64 10.31 -12.75 -7.54
C THR A 64 11.10 -11.85 -6.59
N ARG A 65 10.38 -11.12 -5.74
CA ARG A 65 10.95 -10.26 -4.69
C ARG A 65 10.27 -10.55 -3.37
N ARG A 66 11.07 -10.72 -2.32
CA ARG A 66 10.57 -10.76 -0.94
C ARG A 66 10.30 -9.33 -0.46
N LEU A 67 9.19 -9.14 0.23
CA LEU A 67 8.85 -7.91 0.93
C LEU A 67 9.18 -8.09 2.42
N GLU A 68 9.96 -7.16 2.97
CA GLU A 68 10.40 -7.22 4.36
C GLU A 68 9.41 -6.51 5.30
N PRO A 69 9.09 -7.09 6.48
CA PRO A 69 8.08 -6.57 7.39
C PRO A 69 8.29 -5.10 7.77
N MET A 70 9.54 -4.70 8.05
CA MET A 70 9.88 -3.34 8.45
C MET A 70 9.42 -2.31 7.40
N TYR A 71 9.74 -2.53 6.12
CA TYR A 71 9.40 -1.58 5.06
C TYR A 71 7.91 -1.55 4.76
N VAL A 72 7.22 -2.70 4.86
CA VAL A 72 5.78 -2.79 4.63
C VAL A 72 5.00 -2.08 5.73
N ASN A 73 5.37 -2.29 6.99
CA ASN A 73 4.72 -1.61 8.12
C ASN A 73 5.01 -0.11 8.10
N ASN A 74 6.27 0.30 7.85
CA ASN A 74 6.61 1.72 7.73
C ASN A 74 5.86 2.42 6.60
N PHE A 75 5.67 1.74 5.45
CA PHE A 75 4.84 2.24 4.36
C PHE A 75 3.40 2.50 4.82
N PHE A 76 2.79 1.56 5.56
CA PHE A 76 1.42 1.68 6.03
C PHE A 76 1.25 2.81 7.06
N GLU A 77 2.19 2.95 7.99
CA GLU A 77 2.20 4.07 8.92
C GLU A 77 2.30 5.42 8.20
N GLU A 78 3.13 5.52 7.16
CA GLU A 78 3.22 6.73 6.36
C GLU A 78 1.95 6.99 5.53
N TYR A 79 1.30 5.92 5.04
CA TYR A 79 0.00 6.03 4.38
C TYR A 79 -1.06 6.57 5.34
N LYS A 80 -1.20 6.06 6.56
CA LYS A 80 -2.19 6.57 7.53
C LYS A 80 -2.04 8.07 7.79
N LYS A 81 -0.79 8.56 7.85
CA LYS A 81 -0.49 9.99 8.07
C LYS A 81 -0.80 10.90 6.88
N THR A 82 -0.67 10.38 5.66
CA THR A 82 -0.64 11.22 4.44
C THR A 82 -1.79 10.96 3.48
N GLY A 83 -2.33 9.74 3.48
CA GLY A 83 -3.28 9.25 2.50
C GLY A 83 -2.76 9.21 1.07
N SER A 84 -1.44 9.28 0.86
CA SER A 84 -0.89 9.44 -0.47
C SER A 84 -1.03 8.17 -1.31
N MET A 85 -1.58 8.31 -2.51
CA MET A 85 -1.54 7.25 -3.52
C MET A 85 -0.34 7.39 -4.48
N SER A 86 0.57 8.34 -4.22
CA SER A 86 1.77 8.53 -5.03
C SER A 86 2.92 7.67 -4.50
N THR A 87 3.57 6.92 -5.40
CA THR A 87 4.75 6.12 -5.05
C THR A 87 5.92 6.96 -4.55
N SER A 88 6.02 8.22 -4.98
CA SER A 88 7.10 9.14 -4.58
C SER A 88 7.05 9.51 -3.10
N SER A 89 5.86 9.48 -2.48
CA SER A 89 5.71 9.73 -1.04
C SER A 89 6.38 8.67 -0.17
N TYR A 90 6.78 7.54 -0.75
CA TYR A 90 7.35 6.40 -0.05
C TYR A 90 8.77 6.06 -0.53
N GLN A 91 9.38 6.92 -1.35
CA GLN A 91 10.67 6.62 -1.99
C GLN A 91 11.80 6.37 -0.98
N ASP A 92 11.77 7.08 0.16
CA ASP A 92 12.75 6.95 1.25
C ASP A 92 12.47 5.73 2.14
N ILE A 93 11.31 5.09 1.96
CA ILE A 93 10.87 3.93 2.74
C ILE A 93 11.08 2.64 1.94
N THR A 94 10.62 2.60 0.69
CA THR A 94 10.67 1.38 -0.12
C THR A 94 10.55 1.64 -1.62
N PHE A 95 11.32 0.88 -2.40
CA PHE A 95 11.18 0.82 -3.86
C PHE A 95 9.98 -0.01 -4.34
N ASN A 96 9.24 -0.65 -3.43
CA ASN A 96 8.10 -1.53 -3.75
C ASN A 96 6.74 -0.87 -3.49
N SER A 97 6.70 0.45 -3.28
CA SER A 97 5.49 1.18 -2.88
C SER A 97 4.34 1.05 -3.88
N SER A 98 4.62 0.92 -5.19
CA SER A 98 3.58 0.68 -6.20
C SER A 98 2.80 -0.61 -5.98
N TYR A 99 3.48 -1.69 -5.55
CA TYR A 99 2.84 -2.96 -5.25
C TYR A 99 2.03 -2.89 -3.94
N LEU A 100 2.57 -2.20 -2.93
CA LEU A 100 1.89 -2.03 -1.64
C LEU A 100 0.65 -1.15 -1.74
N LEU A 101 0.69 -0.09 -2.55
CA LEU A 101 -0.48 0.74 -2.85
C LEU A 101 -1.59 -0.05 -3.54
N ALA A 102 -1.24 -0.90 -4.52
CA ALA A 102 -2.20 -1.76 -5.18
C ALA A 102 -2.80 -2.81 -4.23
N ALA A 103 -1.99 -3.40 -3.35
CA ALA A 103 -2.48 -4.35 -2.33
C ALA A 103 -3.38 -3.66 -1.30
N LEU A 104 -3.03 -2.44 -0.87
CA LEU A 104 -3.82 -1.63 0.03
C LEU A 104 -5.18 -1.28 -0.56
N GLN A 105 -5.19 -0.82 -1.82
CA GLN A 105 -6.42 -0.51 -2.54
C GLN A 105 -7.31 -1.75 -2.67
N TYR A 106 -6.72 -2.90 -3.03
CA TYR A 106 -7.44 -4.16 -3.07
C TYR A 106 -8.11 -4.50 -1.73
N LEU A 107 -7.39 -4.32 -0.60
CA LEU A 107 -7.95 -4.58 0.73
C LEU A 107 -9.11 -3.63 1.06
N MET A 108 -8.98 -2.34 0.74
CA MET A 108 -10.04 -1.34 0.93
C MET A 108 -11.29 -1.64 0.09
N GLU A 109 -11.11 -1.97 -1.19
CA GLU A 109 -12.20 -2.32 -2.10
C GLU A 109 -12.95 -3.59 -1.69
N LYS A 110 -12.29 -4.45 -0.91
CA LYS A 110 -12.87 -5.67 -0.33
C LYS A 110 -13.36 -5.49 1.10
N GLU A 111 -13.27 -4.29 1.66
CA GLU A 111 -13.65 -3.97 3.05
C GLU A 111 -12.93 -4.87 4.07
N LEU A 112 -11.66 -5.20 3.79
CA LEU A 112 -10.83 -6.06 4.63
C LEU A 112 -9.99 -5.26 5.64
N ILE A 113 -9.93 -3.93 5.50
CA ILE A 113 -9.24 -2.99 6.39
C ILE A 113 -9.98 -1.66 6.49
#